data_AF-A0A4S8KP38-F1
#
_entry.id   AF-A0A4S8KP38-F1
#
_cell.length_a   1.000
_cell.length_b   1.000
_cell.length_c   1.000
_cell.angle_alpha   90.00
_cell.angle_beta   90.00
_cell.angle_gamma   90.00
#
_symmetry.space_group_name_H-M   'P 1'
#
loop_
_entity.id
_entity.type
_entity.pdbx_description
1 polymer ?
#
loop_
_entity_poly.entity_id
_entity_poly.type
_entity_poly.pdbx_seq_one_letter_code
_entity_poly.pdbx_strand_id
1 'polypeptide(L)' 'LGYRKIVEACKKAAHDHLEYVWIDTCCVDQSNHEEVAQIVKSMYSYYHNSEVCY' A
#
# COMPACT_ATOMS: atom_id res chain seq x y z
N LEU A 1 -4.83 4.77 -16.04
CA LEU A 1 -3.42 4.43 -15.71
C LEU A 1 -3.27 3.75 -14.35
N GLY A 2 -3.88 4.28 -13.27
CA GLY A 2 -3.77 3.71 -11.91
C GLY A 2 -4.19 2.23 -11.78
N TYR A 3 -5.34 1.84 -12.36
CA TYR A 3 -5.83 0.46 -12.30
C TYR A 3 -4.82 -0.58 -12.82
N ARG A 4 -4.09 -0.28 -13.90
CA ARG A 4 -3.07 -1.19 -14.43
C ARG A 4 -1.94 -1.40 -13.40
N LYS A 5 -1.52 -0.33 -12.71
CA LYS A 5 -0.48 -0.43 -11.67
C LYS A 5 -0.93 -1.32 -10.51
N ILE A 6 -2.20 -1.25 -10.11
CA ILE A 6 -2.78 -2.12 -9.07
C ILE A 6 -2.71 -3.58 -9.49
N VAL A 7 -3.16 -3.90 -10.71
CA VAL A 7 -3.13 -5.28 -11.23
C VAL A 7 -1.71 -5.83 -11.28
N GLU A 8 -0.74 -5.05 -11.75
CA GLU A 8 0.67 -5.48 -11.79
C GLU A 8 1.27 -5.62 -10.39
N ALA A 9 0.89 -4.77 -9.43
CA ALA A 9 1.30 -4.90 -8.03
C ALA A 9 0.76 -6.19 -7.40
N CYS A 10 -0.52 -6.53 -7.62
CA CYS A 10 -1.08 -7.80 -7.17
C CYS A 10 -0.37 -9.01 -7.79
N LYS A 11 -0.06 -8.98 -9.09
CA LYS A 11 0.71 -10.04 -9.75
C LYS A 11 2.10 -10.19 -9.14
N LYS A 12 2.77 -9.07 -8.84
CA LYS A 12 4.10 -9.08 -8.22
C LYS A 12 4.06 -9.63 -6.81
N ALA A 13 3.09 -9.22 -5.99
CA ALA A 13 2.87 -9.77 -4.65
C ALA A 13 2.63 -11.29 -4.69
N ALA A 14 1.77 -11.77 -5.59
CA ALA A 14 1.51 -13.20 -5.75
C ALA A 14 2.75 -14.00 -6.20
N HIS A 15 3.58 -13.43 -7.08
CA HIS A 15 4.86 -14.03 -7.47
C HIS A 15 5.83 -14.12 -6.30
N ASP A 16 5.82 -13.14 -5.42
CA ASP A 16 6.68 -13.10 -4.23
C ASP A 16 6.03 -13.79 -3.01
N HIS A 17 4.95 -14.55 -3.24
CA HIS A 17 4.21 -15.33 -2.23
C HIS A 17 3.57 -14.49 -1.11
N LEU A 18 3.29 -13.22 -1.38
CA LEU A 18 2.60 -12.31 -0.47
C LEU A 18 1.09 -12.34 -0.72
N GLU A 19 0.32 -12.48 0.35
CA GLU A 19 -1.15 -12.57 0.30
C GLU A 19 -1.82 -11.18 0.18
N TYR A 20 -1.14 -10.14 0.66
CA TYR A 20 -1.65 -8.77 0.71
C TYR A 20 -0.66 -7.78 0.10
N VAL A 21 -1.19 -6.70 -0.48
CA VAL A 21 -0.42 -5.57 -0.99
C VAL A 21 -1.00 -4.28 -0.45
N TRP A 22 -0.13 -3.37 -0.01
CA TRP A 22 -0.51 -2.02 0.38
C TRP A 22 -0.38 -1.06 -0.81
N ILE A 23 -1.42 -0.27 -1.08
CA ILE A 23 -1.44 0.71 -2.17
C ILE A 23 -2.00 2.02 -1.63
N ASP A 24 -1.18 3.07 -1.53
CA ASP A 24 -1.56 4.35 -0.90
C ASP A 24 -2.84 4.99 -1.47
N THR A 25 -3.10 4.80 -2.76
CA THR A 25 -4.28 5.36 -3.43
C THR A 25 -5.57 4.55 -3.21
N CYS A 26 -5.48 3.35 -2.66
CA CYS A 26 -6.62 2.45 -2.44
C CYS A 26 -6.82 2.09 -0.96
N CYS A 27 -5.74 2.01 -0.19
CA CYS A 27 -5.74 1.60 1.21
C CYS A 27 -5.87 2.78 2.18
N VAL A 28 -5.79 4.02 1.68
CA VAL A 28 -5.96 5.23 2.48
C VAL A 28 -7.23 5.94 2.01
N ASP A 29 -8.19 6.11 2.91
CA ASP A 29 -9.35 6.96 2.62
C ASP A 29 -8.91 8.43 2.61
N GLN A 30 -8.77 8.97 1.40
CA GLN A 30 -8.34 10.36 1.21
C GLN A 30 -9.42 11.39 1.54
N SER A 31 -10.66 10.95 1.78
CA SER A 31 -11.75 11.86 2.19
C SER A 31 -11.69 12.21 3.68
N ASN A 32 -10.95 11.43 4.47
CA ASN A 32 -10.76 11.63 5.90
C ASN A 32 -9.37 12.21 6.19
N HIS A 33 -9.29 13.54 6.32
CA HIS A 33 -8.03 14.24 6.56
C HIS A 33 -7.31 13.85 7.86
N GLU A 34 -8.05 13.45 8.91
CA GLU A 34 -7.46 13.03 10.18
C GLU A 34 -6.78 11.66 10.04
N GLU A 35 -7.42 10.73 9.34
CA GLU A 35 -6.89 9.40 9.03
C GLU A 35 -5.68 9.49 8.10
N VAL A 36 -5.73 10.33 7.06
CA VAL A 36 -4.57 10.57 6.19
C VAL A 36 -3.37 11.06 7.01
N ALA A 37 -3.57 12.03 7.90
CA ALA A 37 -2.48 12.57 8.72
C ALA A 37 -1.90 11.52 9.69
N GLN A 38 -2.73 10.60 10.21
CA GLN A 38 -2.27 9.51 11.07
C GLN A 38 -1.52 8.43 10.27
N ILE A 39 -2.06 8.02 9.12
CA ILE A 39 -1.42 7.02 8.26
C ILE A 39 -0.08 7.54 7.78
N VAL A 40 0.01 8.79 7.29
CA VAL A 40 1.28 9.39 6.84
C VAL A 40 2.35 9.37 7.93
N LYS A 41 1.98 9.66 9.19
CA LYS A 41 2.92 9.57 10.32
C LYS A 41 3.39 8.14 10.60
N SER A 42 2.54 7.16 10.32
CA SER A 42 2.80 5.74 10.56
C SER A 42 3.38 5.01 9.34
N MET A 43 3.37 5.61 8.15
CA MET A 43 3.83 4.98 6.89
C MET A 43 5.24 4.41 6.99
N TYR A 44 6.15 5.13 7.65
CA TYR A 44 7.51 4.63 7.86
C TYR A 44 7.52 3.29 8.61
N SER A 45 6.66 3.15 9.62
CA SER A 45 6.53 1.89 10.37
C SER A 45 5.97 0.78 9.49
N TYR A 46 4.96 1.06 8.66
CA TYR A 46 4.40 0.07 7.75
C TYR A 46 5.41 -0.41 6.71
N TYR A 47 6.21 0.49 6.15
CA TYR A 47 7.28 0.12 5.23
C TYR A 47 8.39 -0.67 5.93
N HIS A 48 8.80 -0.25 7.12
CA HIS A 48 9.81 -0.94 7.90
C HIS A 48 9.41 -2.37 8.26
N ASN A 49 8.12 -2.58 8.57
CA ASN A 49 7.59 -3.89 8.97
C ASN A 49 7.08 -4.72 7.78
N SER A 50 7.19 -4.23 6.54
CA SER A 50 6.80 -4.98 5.36
C SER A 50 7.82 -6.08 5.05
N GLU A 51 7.33 -7.21 4.54
CA GLU A 51 8.20 -8.30 4.08
C GLU A 51 9.02 -7.87 2.85
N VAL A 52 8.42 -7.06 1.97
CA VAL A 52 9.07 -6.46 0.80
C VAL A 52 8.55 -5.03 0.58
N CYS A 53 9.46 -4.09 0.30
CA CYS A 53 9.16 -2.72 -0.11
C CYS A 53 9.82 -2.42 -1.47
N TYR A 54 9.07 -1.88 -2.43
CA TYR A 54 9.53 -1.58 -3.80
C TYR A 54 9.62 -0.08 -4.08
#